data_AF-A0A4V0XD31-F1
#
_entry.id   AF-A0A4V0XD31-F1
#
_cell.length_a   1.000
_cell.length_b   1.000
_cell.length_c   1.000
_cell.angle_alpha   90.00
_cell.angle_beta   90.00
_cell.angle_gamma   90.00
#
_symmetry.space_group_name_H-M   'P 1'
#
loop_
_entity.id
_entity.type
_entity.pdbx_description
1 polymer ?
#
loop_
_entity_poly.entity_id
_entity_poly.type
_entity_poly.pdbx_seq_one_letter_code
_entity_poly.pdbx_strand_id
1 'polypeptide(L)'
;MVSILGLLGVAGLVQLPLAPPLATRTGAATDRVLADLASQESQQDARARATEVLGRFVGGEITRYFWGGFTGYLDVLGLEAPEDMEARITEAPQRVQLLLTPRDGGERFVALVQADDGIPRGVACRGTGIPGRFSRRGDQLRCPVGWRALELRSPGGHSRG
;
A
#
# COMPACT_ATOMS: atom_id res chain seq x y z
N MET A 1 20.49 48.57 -34.29
CA MET A 1 21.69 48.22 -35.07
C MET A 1 21.60 46.73 -35.39
N VAL A 2 21.57 46.38 -36.70
CA VAL A 2 21.97 45.10 -37.33
C VAL A 2 21.09 43.87 -37.00
N SER A 3 20.10 43.46 -37.84
CA SER A 3 20.13 42.66 -39.11
C SER A 3 19.57 41.25 -38.83
N ILE A 4 18.38 40.85 -39.31
CA ILE A 4 18.01 40.36 -40.66
C ILE A 4 18.44 38.90 -40.95
N LEU A 5 17.40 38.05 -41.10
CA LEU A 5 17.21 36.89 -42.01
C LEU A 5 17.99 35.55 -41.88
N GLY A 6 17.21 34.48 -42.10
CA GLY A 6 17.60 33.15 -42.58
C GLY A 6 16.48 32.13 -42.31
N LEU A 7 15.35 32.12 -43.04
CA LEU A 7 15.05 31.40 -44.28
C LEU A 7 15.56 29.93 -44.37
N LEU A 8 14.57 29.04 -44.59
CA LEU A 8 14.58 27.78 -45.34
C LEU A 8 15.04 26.48 -44.66
N GLY A 9 14.12 25.51 -44.71
CA GLY A 9 14.35 24.09 -44.43
C GLY A 9 13.10 23.24 -44.66
N VAL A 10 12.40 23.42 -45.78
CA VAL A 10 11.35 22.49 -46.23
C VAL A 10 12.03 21.40 -47.06
N ALA A 11 12.11 20.17 -46.54
CA ALA A 11 12.21 18.93 -47.33
C ALA A 11 12.30 17.72 -46.38
N GLY A 12 11.23 16.95 -46.31
CA GLY A 12 11.20 15.72 -45.53
C GLY A 12 9.93 14.89 -45.67
N LEU A 13 9.21 15.00 -46.79
CA LEU A 13 8.22 13.98 -47.19
C LEU A 13 8.98 12.74 -47.67
N VAL A 14 9.58 12.02 -46.73
CA VAL A 14 9.98 10.63 -46.98
C VAL A 14 8.68 9.85 -47.09
N GLN A 15 8.41 9.39 -48.30
CA GLN A 15 7.37 8.41 -48.60
C GLN A 15 7.52 7.24 -47.61
N LEU A 16 6.61 7.16 -46.63
CA LEU A 16 6.46 5.94 -45.85
C LEU A 16 5.84 4.90 -46.80
N PRO A 17 6.53 3.79 -47.11
CA PRO A 17 5.87 2.70 -47.80
C PRO A 17 4.75 2.19 -46.90
N LEU A 18 3.51 2.23 -47.40
CA LEU A 18 2.37 1.55 -46.78
C LEU A 18 2.75 0.08 -46.56
N ALA A 19 3.08 -0.25 -45.32
CA ALA A 19 3.15 -1.62 -44.86
C ALA A 19 1.71 -2.16 -44.65
N PRO A 20 1.45 -3.44 -44.96
CA PRO A 20 0.12 -4.06 -44.93
C PRO A 20 -0.46 -4.11 -43.49
N PRO A 21 -1.77 -4.36 -43.32
CA PRO A 21 -2.53 -3.83 -42.19
C PRO A 21 -2.05 -4.38 -40.84
N LEU A 22 -1.65 -3.47 -39.97
CA LEU A 22 -1.30 -3.69 -38.56
C LEU A 22 -2.54 -3.94 -37.68
N ALA A 23 -3.59 -4.60 -38.18
CA ALA A 23 -4.82 -4.81 -37.42
C ALA A 23 -4.70 -5.93 -36.36
N THR A 24 -3.81 -6.89 -36.57
CA THR A 24 -3.61 -8.03 -35.66
C THR A 24 -2.53 -7.81 -34.60
N ARG A 25 -1.62 -6.86 -34.81
CA ARG A 25 -0.52 -6.58 -33.85
C ARG A 25 -0.94 -5.60 -32.75
N THR A 26 -1.91 -4.73 -33.02
CA THR A 26 -2.51 -3.84 -32.04
C THR A 26 -3.38 -4.60 -31.04
N GLY A 27 -4.21 -5.56 -31.48
CA GLY A 27 -5.06 -6.36 -30.59
C GLY A 27 -4.26 -7.03 -29.44
N ALA A 28 -3.26 -7.84 -29.79
CA ALA A 28 -2.43 -8.53 -28.78
C ALA A 28 -1.53 -7.59 -27.94
N ALA A 29 -1.28 -6.37 -28.38
CA ALA A 29 -0.57 -5.36 -27.58
C ALA A 29 -1.54 -4.68 -26.60
N THR A 30 -2.74 -4.31 -27.08
CA THR A 30 -3.81 -3.74 -26.26
C THR A 30 -4.27 -4.72 -25.18
N ASP A 31 -4.44 -6.00 -25.50
CA ASP A 31 -4.87 -7.02 -24.53
C ASP A 31 -3.86 -7.19 -23.38
N ARG A 32 -2.56 -7.11 -23.66
CA ARG A 32 -1.51 -7.15 -22.64
C ARG A 32 -1.53 -5.92 -21.73
N VAL A 33 -1.73 -4.74 -22.30
CA VAL A 33 -1.83 -3.49 -21.54
C VAL A 33 -3.07 -3.50 -20.65
N LEU A 34 -4.22 -3.97 -21.15
CA LEU A 34 -5.44 -4.09 -20.37
C LEU A 34 -5.30 -5.10 -19.22
N ALA A 35 -4.66 -6.25 -19.47
CA ALA A 35 -4.40 -7.24 -18.43
C ALA A 35 -3.46 -6.71 -17.34
N ASP A 36 -2.43 -5.94 -17.72
CA ASP A 36 -1.52 -5.30 -16.77
C ASP A 36 -2.22 -4.24 -15.93
N LEU A 37 -3.06 -3.39 -16.55
CA LEU A 37 -3.86 -2.39 -15.83
C LEU A 37 -4.83 -3.05 -14.84
N ALA A 38 -5.54 -4.10 -15.26
CA ALA A 38 -6.44 -4.84 -14.38
C ALA A 38 -5.69 -5.44 -13.18
N SER A 39 -4.46 -5.94 -13.39
CA SER A 39 -3.62 -6.42 -12.29
C SER A 39 -3.14 -5.31 -11.36
N GLN A 40 -2.83 -4.13 -11.90
CA GLN A 40 -2.43 -2.98 -11.08
C GLN A 40 -3.61 -2.45 -10.25
N GLU A 41 -4.81 -2.37 -10.84
CA GLU A 41 -6.03 -1.96 -10.15
C GLU A 41 -6.38 -2.93 -9.02
N SER A 42 -6.31 -4.24 -9.25
CA SER A 42 -6.58 -5.23 -8.20
C SER A 42 -5.59 -5.14 -7.04
N GLN A 43 -4.30 -4.92 -7.33
CA GLN A 43 -3.28 -4.72 -6.31
C GLN A 43 -3.50 -3.42 -5.53
N GLN A 44 -3.92 -2.34 -6.20
CA GLN A 44 -4.22 -1.07 -5.56
C GLN A 44 -5.42 -1.18 -4.63
N ASP A 45 -6.47 -1.85 -5.07
CA ASP A 45 -7.70 -2.09 -4.33
C ASP A 45 -7.46 -2.98 -3.10
N ALA A 46 -6.72 -4.08 -3.26
CA ALA A 46 -6.27 -4.91 -2.14
C ALA A 46 -5.46 -4.10 -1.11
N ARG A 47 -4.54 -3.24 -1.57
CA ARG A 47 -3.78 -2.35 -0.67
C ARG A 47 -4.69 -1.37 0.06
N ALA A 48 -5.70 -0.80 -0.60
CA ALA A 48 -6.63 0.13 0.01
C ALA A 48 -7.43 -0.53 1.14
N ARG A 49 -8.02 -1.71 0.86
CA ARG A 49 -8.74 -2.52 1.87
C ARG A 49 -7.86 -2.88 3.05
N ALA A 50 -6.64 -3.38 2.78
CA ALA A 50 -5.69 -3.73 3.83
C ALA A 50 -5.33 -2.50 4.68
N THR A 51 -5.06 -1.35 4.06
CA THR A 51 -4.72 -0.11 4.78
C THR A 51 -5.85 0.35 5.69
N GLU A 52 -7.10 0.22 5.24
CA GLU A 52 -8.27 0.54 6.05
C GLU A 52 -8.38 -0.36 7.28
N VAL A 53 -8.33 -1.69 7.10
CA VAL A 53 -8.43 -2.65 8.20
C VAL A 53 -7.26 -2.49 9.18
N LEU A 54 -6.03 -2.34 8.67
CA LEU A 54 -4.85 -2.12 9.51
C LEU A 54 -4.91 -0.79 10.27
N GLY A 55 -5.44 0.28 9.66
CA GLY A 55 -5.63 1.56 10.33
C GLY A 55 -6.64 1.47 11.48
N ARG A 56 -7.78 0.80 11.24
CA ARG A 56 -8.77 0.55 12.30
C ARG A 56 -8.22 -0.35 13.40
N PHE A 57 -7.47 -1.38 13.04
CA PHE A 57 -6.79 -2.26 14.01
C PHE A 57 -5.85 -1.46 14.91
N VAL A 58 -4.98 -0.62 14.33
CA VAL A 58 -4.04 0.22 15.10
C VAL A 58 -4.79 1.16 16.04
N GLY A 59 -5.80 1.88 15.56
CA GLY A 59 -6.57 2.80 16.38
C GLY A 59 -7.37 2.10 17.48
N GLY A 60 -7.96 0.95 17.15
CA GLY A 60 -8.71 0.10 18.07
C GLY A 60 -7.84 -0.43 19.20
N GLU A 61 -6.69 -1.00 18.89
CA GLU A 61 -5.73 -1.52 19.88
C GLU A 61 -5.16 -0.42 20.78
N ILE A 62 -4.79 0.74 20.22
CA ILE A 62 -4.34 1.89 21.01
C ILE A 62 -5.43 2.31 22.00
N THR A 63 -6.67 2.44 21.54
CA THR A 63 -7.79 2.81 22.40
C THR A 63 -8.01 1.75 23.48
N ARG A 64 -8.10 0.48 23.07
CA ARG A 64 -8.35 -0.67 23.93
C ARG A 64 -7.29 -0.81 25.02
N TYR A 65 -6.02 -0.53 24.72
CA TYR A 65 -4.92 -0.64 25.69
C TYR A 65 -5.22 0.10 27.00
N PHE A 66 -5.80 1.31 26.92
CA PHE A 66 -6.18 2.11 28.08
C PHE A 66 -7.34 1.53 28.91
N TRP A 67 -8.04 0.52 28.39
CA TRP A 67 -9.17 -0.17 29.04
C TRP A 67 -8.83 -1.60 29.49
N GLY A 68 -7.56 -2.01 29.44
CA GLY A 68 -7.13 -3.32 29.97
C GLY A 68 -6.20 -4.11 29.05
N GLY A 69 -5.41 -3.46 28.20
CA GLY A 69 -4.42 -4.12 27.34
C GLY A 69 -4.89 -4.39 25.91
N PHE A 70 -4.03 -5.04 25.13
CA PHE A 70 -4.28 -5.41 23.73
C PHE A 70 -5.22 -6.62 23.62
N THR A 71 -5.67 -6.95 22.40
CA THR A 71 -6.46 -8.17 22.13
C THR A 71 -5.93 -8.98 20.96
N GLY A 72 -5.95 -10.29 21.10
CA GLY A 72 -5.65 -11.23 20.03
C GLY A 72 -6.78 -11.42 19.01
N TYR A 73 -7.90 -10.71 19.15
CA TYR A 73 -9.15 -11.00 18.43
C TYR A 73 -9.72 -9.76 17.71
N LEU A 74 -10.03 -9.88 16.41
CA LEU A 74 -10.54 -8.79 15.57
C LEU A 74 -11.98 -8.38 15.90
N ASP A 75 -12.83 -9.35 16.25
CA ASP A 75 -14.24 -9.15 16.58
C ASP A 75 -14.44 -8.26 17.81
N VAL A 76 -13.55 -8.36 18.80
CA VAL A 76 -13.50 -7.45 19.96
C VAL A 76 -13.28 -6.00 19.54
N LEU A 77 -12.58 -5.77 18.42
CA LEU A 77 -12.38 -4.44 17.84
C LEU A 77 -13.48 -4.05 16.83
N GLY A 78 -14.47 -4.92 16.61
CA GLY A 78 -15.48 -4.74 15.55
C GLY A 78 -14.88 -4.80 14.14
N LEU A 79 -13.83 -5.59 13.95
CA LEU A 79 -13.13 -5.75 12.69
C LEU A 79 -13.31 -7.15 12.12
N GLU A 80 -13.25 -7.21 10.80
CA GLU A 80 -13.25 -8.45 10.03
C GLU A 80 -12.09 -8.39 9.03
N ALA A 81 -11.53 -9.56 8.73
CA ALA A 81 -10.53 -9.67 7.69
C ALA A 81 -11.19 -9.50 6.30
N PRO A 82 -10.52 -8.86 5.32
CA PRO A 82 -11.00 -8.88 3.94
C PRO A 82 -11.15 -10.32 3.44
N GLU A 83 -12.22 -10.62 2.68
CA GLU A 83 -12.57 -11.98 2.24
C GLU A 83 -11.45 -12.68 1.43
N ASP A 84 -10.69 -11.87 0.69
CA ASP A 84 -9.57 -12.26 -0.17
C ASP A 84 -8.22 -12.36 0.57
N MET A 85 -8.22 -12.23 1.90
CA MET A 85 -7.01 -12.24 2.71
C MET A 85 -7.11 -13.19 3.92
N GLU A 86 -6.01 -13.90 4.20
CA GLU A 86 -5.83 -14.58 5.48
C GLU A 86 -5.35 -13.57 6.53
N ALA A 87 -6.03 -13.50 7.67
CA ALA A 87 -5.61 -12.72 8.82
C ALA A 87 -4.97 -13.61 9.88
N ARG A 88 -3.84 -13.16 10.41
CA ARG A 88 -3.15 -13.79 11.54
C ARG A 88 -2.80 -12.75 12.59
N ILE A 89 -3.28 -12.95 13.80
CA ILE A 89 -2.92 -12.12 14.95
C ILE A 89 -1.86 -12.84 15.79
N THR A 90 -0.91 -12.08 16.30
CA THR A 90 0.05 -12.52 17.30
C THR A 90 0.04 -11.51 18.44
N GLU A 91 -0.41 -11.95 19.61
CA GLU A 91 -0.52 -11.13 20.81
C GLU A 91 0.58 -11.49 21.82
N ALA A 92 1.10 -10.48 22.50
CA ALA A 92 2.00 -10.54 23.63
C ALA A 92 1.67 -9.39 24.61
N PRO A 93 2.13 -9.44 25.88
CA PRO A 93 1.69 -8.48 26.90
C PRO A 93 1.87 -6.98 26.57
N GLN A 94 2.90 -6.64 25.80
CA GLN A 94 3.20 -5.26 25.42
C GLN A 94 3.18 -5.06 23.90
N ARG A 95 2.61 -6.00 23.16
CA ARG A 95 2.65 -5.99 21.70
C ARG A 95 1.54 -6.82 21.09
N VAL A 96 0.90 -6.29 20.06
CA VAL A 96 -0.01 -7.06 19.21
C VAL A 96 0.29 -6.77 17.74
N GLN A 97 0.26 -7.81 16.92
CA GLN A 97 0.55 -7.73 15.50
C GLN A 97 -0.56 -8.39 14.70
N LEU A 98 -1.04 -7.70 13.66
CA LEU A 98 -1.96 -8.26 12.66
C LEU A 98 -1.22 -8.37 11.32
N LEU A 99 -1.15 -9.58 10.77
CA LEU A 99 -0.64 -9.86 9.43
C LEU A 99 -1.81 -10.22 8.51
N LEU A 100 -1.91 -9.52 7.38
CA LEU A 100 -2.83 -9.81 6.29
C LEU A 100 -2.05 -10.35 5.09
N THR A 101 -2.42 -11.53 4.63
CA THR A 101 -1.82 -12.19 3.47
C THR A 101 -2.88 -12.39 2.38
N PRO A 102 -2.81 -11.67 1.26
CA PRO A 102 -3.67 -11.92 0.11
C PRO A 102 -3.50 -13.36 -0.43
N ARG A 103 -4.60 -13.98 -0.84
CA ARG A 103 -4.61 -15.36 -1.37
C ARG A 103 -3.75 -15.50 -2.62
N ASP A 104 -3.66 -14.45 -3.43
CA ASP A 104 -2.92 -14.43 -4.70
C ASP A 104 -1.39 -14.34 -4.51
N GLY A 105 -0.90 -14.38 -3.26
CA GLY A 105 0.51 -14.65 -2.96
C GLY A 105 1.49 -13.49 -3.12
N GLY A 106 1.00 -12.27 -3.32
CA GLY A 106 1.79 -11.07 -3.59
C GLY A 106 2.28 -10.28 -2.35
N GLU A 107 2.01 -8.97 -2.36
CA GLU A 107 2.33 -8.04 -1.28
C GLU A 107 1.56 -8.42 0.00
N ARG A 108 2.24 -8.44 1.14
CA ARG A 108 1.64 -8.66 2.46
C ARG A 108 1.59 -7.35 3.22
N PHE A 109 0.65 -7.30 4.17
CA PHE A 109 0.41 -6.11 4.97
C PHE A 109 0.47 -6.48 6.44
N VAL A 110 1.15 -5.67 7.24
CA VAL A 110 1.30 -5.92 8.67
C VAL A 110 1.05 -4.64 9.44
N ALA A 111 0.31 -4.72 10.54
CA ALA A 111 0.28 -3.70 11.57
C ALA A 111 0.88 -4.23 12.86
N LEU A 112 1.62 -3.36 13.54
CA LEU A 112 2.14 -3.60 14.87
C LEU A 112 1.66 -2.48 15.78
N VAL A 113 1.11 -2.85 16.93
CA VAL A 113 0.94 -1.94 18.06
C VAL A 113 1.80 -2.45 19.21
N GLN A 114 2.59 -1.56 19.78
CA GLN A 114 3.46 -1.86 20.91
C GLN A 114 3.35 -0.76 21.94
N ALA A 115 3.28 -1.15 23.22
CA ALA A 115 3.38 -0.24 24.33
C ALA A 115 4.79 -0.29 24.91
N ASP A 116 5.48 0.84 24.87
CA ASP A 116 6.75 1.05 25.56
C ASP A 116 6.50 2.10 26.65
N ASP A 117 6.88 1.80 27.89
CA ASP A 117 6.67 2.68 29.06
C ASP A 117 5.19 3.11 29.23
N GLY A 118 4.25 2.21 28.91
CA GLY A 118 2.81 2.44 28.99
C GLY A 118 2.24 3.33 27.87
N ILE A 119 3.06 3.72 26.89
CA ILE A 119 2.62 4.56 25.76
C ILE A 119 2.43 3.66 24.53
N PRO A 120 1.18 3.35 24.12
CA PRO A 120 0.92 2.55 22.94
C PRO A 120 1.22 3.34 21.66
N ARG A 121 1.93 2.71 20.73
CA ARG A 121 2.31 3.27 19.43
C ARG A 121 2.01 2.24 18.36
N GLY A 122 1.57 2.71 17.20
CA GLY A 122 1.21 1.86 16.08
C GLY A 122 1.97 2.19 14.81
N VAL A 123 2.17 1.19 13.97
CA VAL A 123 2.64 1.35 12.58
C VAL A 123 1.99 0.29 11.71
N ALA A 124 1.70 0.64 10.45
CA ALA A 124 1.31 -0.31 9.42
C ALA A 124 2.29 -0.26 8.25
N CYS A 125 2.56 -1.42 7.68
CA CYS A 125 3.62 -1.63 6.71
C CYS A 125 3.16 -2.58 5.61
N ARG A 126 3.74 -2.42 4.42
CA ARG A 126 3.59 -3.34 3.28
C ARG A 126 4.95 -3.85 2.81
N GLY A 127 4.99 -5.08 2.35
CA GLY A 127 6.23 -5.71 1.91
C GLY A 127 6.00 -7.12 1.40
N THR A 128 7.08 -7.89 1.27
CA THR A 128 7.04 -9.28 0.83
C THR A 128 7.67 -10.18 1.89
N GLY A 129 7.30 -11.46 1.87
CA GLY A 129 7.78 -12.43 2.84
C GLY A 129 7.27 -12.19 4.26
N ILE A 130 8.06 -12.62 5.26
CA ILE A 130 7.74 -12.50 6.67
C ILE A 130 8.31 -11.17 7.20
N PRO A 131 7.54 -10.36 7.95
CA PRO A 131 8.06 -9.13 8.51
C PRO A 131 9.22 -9.39 9.48
N GLY A 132 10.31 -8.65 9.31
CA GLY A 132 11.46 -8.69 10.21
C GLY A 132 11.20 -7.91 11.51
N ARG A 133 12.29 -7.51 12.18
CA ARG A 133 12.19 -6.75 13.43
C ARG A 133 11.75 -5.31 13.17
N PHE A 134 10.67 -4.90 13.83
CA PHE A 134 10.26 -3.50 13.94
C PHE A 134 11.22 -2.75 14.85
N SER A 135 11.50 -1.50 14.51
CA SER A 135 12.39 -0.63 15.28
C SER A 135 11.67 0.64 15.73
N ARG A 136 12.26 1.34 16.70
CA ARG A 136 11.75 2.61 17.20
C ARG A 136 12.74 3.71 16.86
N ARG A 137 12.23 4.88 16.47
CA ARG A 137 13.03 6.12 16.35
C ARG A 137 12.27 7.24 17.04
N GLY A 138 12.76 7.65 18.21
CA GLY A 138 12.04 8.59 19.09
C GLY A 138 10.66 8.03 19.44
N ASP A 139 9.63 8.80 19.10
CA ASP A 139 8.23 8.49 19.38
C ASP A 139 7.52 7.65 18.31
N GLN A 140 8.24 7.19 17.28
CA GLN A 140 7.63 6.47 16.16
C GLN A 140 8.14 5.04 16.05
N LEU A 141 7.21 4.10 15.87
CA LEU A 141 7.52 2.77 15.37
C LEU A 141 7.82 2.85 13.87
N ARG A 142 8.76 2.02 13.42
CA ARG A 142 9.24 1.96 12.04
C ARG A 142 9.08 0.57 11.49
N CYS A 143 8.73 0.51 10.21
CA CYS A 143 8.65 -0.73 9.47
C CYS A 143 10.01 -1.46 9.44
N PRO A 144 9.99 -2.80 9.35
CA PRO A 144 11.20 -3.58 9.14
C PRO A 144 11.94 -3.18 7.85
N VAL A 145 13.22 -3.54 7.75
CA VAL A 145 14.00 -3.34 6.52
C VAL A 145 13.32 -4.07 5.36
N GLY A 146 13.22 -3.40 4.20
CA GLY A 146 12.52 -3.92 3.02
C GLY A 146 10.99 -3.73 3.03
N TRP A 147 10.43 -3.25 4.15
CA TRP A 147 9.01 -2.93 4.26
C TRP A 147 8.79 -1.41 4.19
N ARG A 148 7.69 -1.00 3.57
CA ARG A 148 7.30 0.41 3.41
C ARG A 148 6.15 0.74 4.33
N ALA A 149 6.20 1.92 4.95
CA ALA A 149 5.09 2.41 5.76
C ALA A 149 3.84 2.61 4.88
N LEU A 150 2.68 2.29 5.48
CA LEU A 150 1.38 2.65 4.96
C LEU A 150 0.93 3.95 5.64
N GLU A 151 0.37 4.85 4.85
CA GLU A 151 -0.26 6.06 5.37
C GLU A 151 -1.60 5.67 6.01
N LEU A 152 -1.60 5.57 7.33
CA LEU A 152 -2.82 5.34 8.09
C LEU A 152 -3.58 6.66 8.17
N ARG A 153 -4.88 6.64 7.85
CA ARG A 153 -5.73 7.78 8.18
C ARG A 153 -5.77 7.91 9.70
N SER A 154 -5.17 8.97 10.23
CA SER A 154 -5.26 9.26 11.65
C SER A 154 -6.74 9.45 12.01
N PRO A 155 -7.27 8.77 13.04
CA PRO A 155 -8.58 9.11 13.57
C PRO A 155 -8.45 10.51 14.20
N GLY A 156 -8.91 11.55 13.50
CA GLY A 156 -8.86 12.94 13.97
C GLY A 156 -8.18 13.97 13.08
N GLY A 157 -7.74 13.62 11.86
CA GLY A 157 -7.18 14.58 10.90
C GLY A 157 -8.25 15.50 10.29
N HIS A 158 -8.73 16.50 11.03
CA HIS A 158 -9.38 17.66 10.43
C HIS A 158 -8.33 18.44 9.65
N SER A 159 -8.47 18.47 8.33
CA SER A 159 -7.80 19.43 7.46
C SER A 159 -8.15 20.84 7.93
N ARG A 160 -7.19 21.58 8.48
CA ARG A 160 -7.30 23.03 8.54
C ARG A 160 -7.09 23.56 7.13
N GLY A 161 -8.19 23.92 6.48
CA GLY A 161 -8.18 24.92 5.41
C GLY A 161 -8.00 26.32 5.98
#